data_AF-A0A1E5UZJ8-F1
#
_entry.id   AF-A0A1E5UZJ8-F1
#
_cell.length_a   1.000
_cell.length_b   1.000
_cell.length_c   1.000
_cell.angle_alpha   90.00
_cell.angle_beta   90.00
_cell.angle_gamma   90.00
#
_symmetry.space_group_name_H-M   'P 1'
#
loop_
_entity.id
_entity.type
_entity.pdbx_description
1 polymer ?
#
loop_
_entity_poly.entity_id
_entity_poly.type
_entity_poly.pdbx_seq_one_letter_code
_entity_poly.pdbx_strand_id
1 'polypeptide(L)'
;MSISAGAGAAMSADLDCLLLNIHAYPGERKDATTARSTTSKHQKIEVSLCPARPPLPSDVFVHSPELRFTVLPRVVRAVEDMLLIRVDIGCRPDYVSSPDYCD
;
A
#
# COMPACT_ATOMS: atom_id res chain seq x y z
N MET A 1 -1.41 30.91 -3.54
CA MET A 1 -1.33 29.44 -3.43
C MET A 1 0.12 29.07 -3.72
N SER A 2 0.90 28.70 -2.71
CA SER A 2 2.31 28.37 -2.88
C SER A 2 2.53 26.94 -2.42
N ILE A 3 2.83 26.05 -3.35
CA ILE A 3 3.31 24.71 -3.03
C ILE A 3 4.83 24.76 -2.91
N SER A 4 5.33 24.59 -1.69
CA SER A 4 6.76 24.40 -1.44
C SER A 4 7.14 22.99 -1.93
N ALA A 5 7.94 22.91 -2.99
CA ALA A 5 8.60 21.68 -3.39
C ALA A 5 9.72 21.39 -2.38
N GLY A 6 9.41 20.57 -1.38
CA GLY A 6 10.40 20.03 -0.45
C GLY A 6 11.20 18.90 -1.11
N ALA A 7 12.53 19.01 -1.03
CA ALA A 7 13.53 18.18 -1.69
C ALA A 7 13.24 16.67 -1.68
N GLY A 8 12.96 16.11 -2.87
CA GLY A 8 12.88 14.66 -3.14
C GLY A 8 14.06 14.14 -3.98
N ALA A 9 15.21 14.81 -3.93
CA ALA A 9 16.37 14.51 -4.75
C ALA A 9 17.44 13.72 -3.97
N ALA A 10 17.18 12.44 -3.70
CA ALA A 10 18.23 11.50 -3.25
C ALA A 10 17.91 10.02 -3.54
N MET A 11 16.93 9.73 -4.41
CA MET A 11 16.48 8.35 -4.66
C MET A 11 16.30 8.04 -6.15
N SER A 12 17.01 8.75 -7.04
CA SER A 12 16.75 8.67 -8.49
C SER A 12 17.94 8.27 -9.36
N ALA A 13 19.00 7.65 -8.81
CA ALA A 13 20.19 7.34 -9.59
C ALA A 13 20.67 5.87 -9.52
N ASP A 14 19.99 4.97 -8.81
CA ASP A 14 20.50 3.60 -8.63
C ASP A 14 19.41 2.51 -8.61
N LEU A 15 18.21 2.82 -9.10
CA LEU A 15 17.10 1.86 -9.22
C LEU A 15 16.64 1.71 -10.66
N ASP A 16 17.58 1.57 -11.59
CA ASP A 16 17.26 1.26 -13.00
C ASP A 16 16.55 -0.10 -13.13
N CYS A 17 16.70 -0.97 -12.13
CA CYS A 17 15.94 -2.20 -12.01
C CYS A 17 15.68 -2.55 -10.54
N LEU A 18 14.47 -3.03 -10.27
CA LEU A 18 14.07 -3.58 -8.97
C LEU A 18 13.74 -5.06 -9.14
N LEU A 19 14.32 -5.90 -8.29
CA LEU A 19 13.79 -7.23 -8.04
C LEU A 19 12.63 -7.07 -7.06
N LEU A 20 11.45 -7.64 -7.34
CA LEU A 20 10.27 -7.49 -6.48
C LEU A 20 9.92 -8.81 -5.80
N ASN A 21 9.54 -8.73 -4.52
CA ASN A 21 8.85 -9.83 -3.87
C ASN A 21 7.45 -9.98 -4.48
N ILE A 22 7.06 -11.21 -4.83
CA ILE A 22 5.75 -11.47 -5.45
C ILE A 22 4.61 -11.26 -4.46
N HIS A 23 4.88 -11.40 -3.17
CA HIS A 23 3.92 -11.13 -2.09
C HIS A 23 4.21 -9.77 -1.48
N ALA A 24 3.14 -9.02 -1.22
CA ALA A 24 3.20 -7.80 -0.45
C ALA A 24 2.81 -8.09 1.00
N TYR A 25 3.38 -7.34 1.92
CA TYR A 25 3.17 -7.52 3.35
C TYR A 25 2.06 -6.61 3.88
N PRO A 26 1.09 -7.16 4.63
CA PRO A 26 0.21 -6.37 5.46
C PRO A 26 1.01 -5.57 6.49
N GLY A 27 0.91 -4.25 6.46
CA GLY A 27 1.63 -3.43 7.42
C GLY A 27 1.79 -2.00 6.96
N GLU A 28 2.03 -1.13 7.94
CA GLU A 28 2.26 0.28 7.69
C GLU A 28 3.75 0.56 7.54
N ARG A 29 4.12 1.17 6.42
CA ARG A 29 5.44 1.78 6.22
C ARG A 29 5.29 3.00 5.34
N LYS A 30 5.20 4.18 5.95
CA LYS A 30 4.94 5.43 5.23
C LYS A 30 6.25 6.11 4.85
N ASP A 31 6.59 5.99 3.57
CA ASP A 31 7.77 6.60 2.98
C ASP A 31 7.39 7.46 1.75
N ALA A 32 8.36 8.11 1.11
CA ALA A 32 8.12 8.96 -0.07
C ALA A 32 7.50 8.21 -1.28
N THR A 33 7.55 6.88 -1.28
CA THR A 33 6.99 5.98 -2.30
C THR A 33 5.54 5.56 -2.03
N THR A 34 4.90 6.13 -1.00
CA THR A 34 3.54 5.73 -0.59
C THR A 34 2.47 6.29 -1.54
N ALA A 35 1.77 5.41 -2.23
CA ALA A 35 0.54 5.72 -2.96
C ALA A 35 -0.68 5.55 -2.03
N ARG A 36 -1.70 6.40 -2.19
CA ARG A 36 -2.92 6.39 -1.36
C ARG A 36 -4.15 6.47 -2.24
N SER A 37 -5.19 5.72 -1.87
CA SER A 37 -6.51 5.80 -2.51
C SER A 37 -7.60 5.37 -1.53
N THR A 38 -8.84 5.36 -2.00
CA THR A 38 -10.01 4.86 -1.28
C THR A 38 -10.68 3.73 -2.05
N THR A 39 -11.25 2.78 -1.32
CA THR A 39 -12.05 1.70 -1.89
C THR A 39 -13.45 2.22 -2.28
N SER A 40 -14.24 1.39 -2.95
CA SER A 40 -15.64 1.70 -3.29
C SER A 40 -16.54 1.94 -2.07
N LYS A 41 -16.13 1.50 -0.88
CA LYS A 41 -16.82 1.75 0.40
C LYS A 41 -16.14 2.87 1.21
N HIS A 42 -15.34 3.70 0.56
CA HIS A 42 -14.63 4.84 1.16
C HIS A 42 -13.60 4.50 2.24
N GLN A 43 -13.16 3.23 2.35
CA GLN A 43 -12.05 2.90 3.25
C GLN A 43 -10.72 3.31 2.65
N LYS A 44 -9.80 3.76 3.51
CA LYS A 44 -8.45 4.13 3.10
C LYS A 44 -7.61 2.89 2.75
N ILE A 45 -6.88 2.95 1.64
CA ILE A 45 -5.84 1.99 1.29
C ILE A 45 -4.54 2.73 0.96
N GLU A 46 -3.43 2.25 1.50
CA GLU A 46 -2.09 2.80 1.27
C GLU A 46 -1.17 1.67 0.80
N VAL A 47 -0.34 1.96 -0.19
CA VAL A 47 0.65 1.02 -0.73
C VAL A 47 2.00 1.72 -0.78
N SER A 48 3.02 1.08 -0.22
CA SER A 48 4.37 1.63 -0.19
C SER A 48 5.36 0.65 -0.78
N LEU A 49 6.23 1.14 -1.65
CA LEU A 49 7.35 0.38 -2.18
C LEU A 49 8.58 0.63 -1.30
N CYS A 50 9.25 -0.42 -0.84
CA CYS A 50 10.55 -0.35 -0.18
C CYS A 50 11.61 -0.94 -1.11
N PRO A 51 12.27 -0.10 -1.93
CA PRO A 51 13.35 -0.55 -2.78
C PRO A 51 14.51 -1.12 -1.99
N ALA A 52 15.03 -2.24 -2.48
CA ALA A 52 16.27 -2.85 -2.06
C ALA A 52 17.20 -2.97 -3.27
N ARG A 53 18.51 -2.86 -3.03
CA ARG A 53 19.50 -3.06 -4.09
C ARG A 53 19.53 -4.55 -4.48
N PRO A 54 19.40 -4.89 -5.77
CA PRO A 54 19.56 -6.27 -6.23
C PRO A 54 20.90 -6.87 -5.75
N PRO A 55 20.96 -8.18 -5.42
CA PRO A 55 19.94 -9.20 -5.66
C PRO A 55 18.87 -9.32 -4.57
N LEU A 56 18.87 -8.43 -3.56
CA LEU A 56 17.84 -8.47 -2.53
C LEU A 56 16.49 -8.02 -3.15
N PRO A 57 15.39 -8.78 -2.96
CA PRO A 57 14.09 -8.33 -3.43
C PRO A 57 13.63 -7.11 -2.63
N SER A 58 13.05 -6.17 -3.35
CA SER A 58 12.31 -5.04 -2.83
C SER A 58 10.93 -5.50 -2.38
N ASP A 59 10.48 -4.94 -1.28
CA ASP A 59 9.21 -5.31 -0.67
C ASP A 59 8.13 -4.28 -0.96
N VAL A 60 6.89 -4.75 -1.05
CA VAL A 60 5.71 -3.91 -1.15
C VAL A 60 4.91 -4.08 0.15
N PHE A 61 4.50 -2.98 0.74
CA PHE A 61 3.64 -2.96 1.91
C PHE A 61 2.25 -2.48 1.52
N VAL A 62 1.22 -3.16 2.02
CA VAL A 62 -0.18 -2.74 1.86
C VAL A 62 -0.75 -2.50 3.25
N HIS A 63 -1.23 -1.29 3.47
CA HIS A 63 -1.83 -0.87 4.71
C HIS A 63 -3.28 -0.43 4.49
N SER A 64 -4.16 -0.86 5.38
CA SER A 64 -5.47 -0.26 5.54
C SER A 64 -5.88 -0.37 7.01
N PRO A 65 -6.25 0.73 7.68
CA PRO A 65 -6.62 0.71 9.09
C PRO A 65 -7.99 0.05 9.34
N GLU A 66 -8.87 0.10 8.34
CA GLU A 66 -10.28 -0.30 8.46
C GLU A 66 -10.55 -1.69 7.90
N LEU A 67 -9.59 -2.26 7.16
CA LEU A 67 -9.77 -3.48 6.41
C LEU A 67 -8.93 -4.63 6.98
N ARG A 68 -9.41 -5.86 6.76
CA ARG A 68 -8.62 -7.07 7.01
C ARG A 68 -8.27 -7.74 5.68
N PHE A 69 -6.99 -8.04 5.51
CA PHE A 69 -6.54 -8.84 4.37
C PHE A 69 -6.82 -10.31 4.67
N THR A 70 -7.70 -10.93 3.88
CA THR A 70 -8.06 -12.35 4.05
C THR A 70 -7.01 -13.27 3.43
N VAL A 71 -6.28 -12.75 2.44
CA VAL A 71 -5.15 -13.39 1.76
C VAL A 71 -4.03 -12.37 1.68
N LEU A 72 -2.77 -12.82 1.70
CA LEU A 72 -1.62 -11.93 1.47
C LEU A 72 -1.77 -11.23 0.12
N PRO A 73 -1.67 -9.89 0.08
CA PRO A 73 -1.70 -9.17 -1.18
C PRO A 73 -0.54 -9.61 -2.09
N ARG A 74 -0.75 -9.54 -3.40
CA ARG A 74 0.18 -10.12 -4.38
C ARG A 74 0.44 -9.14 -5.53
N VAL A 75 1.70 -9.00 -5.91
CA VAL A 75 2.10 -8.33 -7.15
C VAL A 75 1.75 -9.25 -8.32
N VAL A 76 0.85 -8.79 -9.18
CA VAL A 76 0.39 -9.52 -10.37
C VAL A 76 1.28 -9.20 -11.56
N ARG A 77 1.65 -7.92 -11.71
CA ARG A 77 2.47 -7.44 -12.82
C ARG A 77 3.25 -6.20 -12.41
N ALA A 78 4.45 -6.06 -12.96
CA ALA A 78 5.25 -4.85 -12.92
C ALA A 78 5.59 -4.46 -14.37
N VAL A 79 5.41 -3.19 -14.71
CA VAL A 79 5.77 -2.64 -16.03
C VAL A 79 6.34 -1.25 -15.80
N GLU A 80 7.61 -1.06 -16.17
CA GLU A 80 8.30 0.23 -16.00
C GLU A 80 8.15 0.76 -14.56
N ASP A 81 7.41 1.85 -14.36
CA ASP A 81 7.14 2.51 -13.09
C ASP A 81 5.78 2.13 -12.45
N MET A 82 5.06 1.17 -13.04
CA MET A 82 3.72 0.74 -12.58
C MET A 82 3.72 -0.67 -11.98
N LEU A 83 3.00 -0.81 -10.85
CA LEU A 83 2.71 -2.09 -10.21
C LEU A 83 1.21 -2.36 -10.21
N LEU A 84 0.81 -3.54 -10.71
CA LEU A 84 -0.53 -4.06 -10.54
C LEU A 84 -0.54 -5.04 -9.35
N ILE A 85 -1.32 -4.70 -8.33
CA ILE A 85 -1.39 -5.45 -7.08
C ILE A 85 -2.82 -5.96 -6.89
N ARG A 86 -2.95 -7.25 -6.59
CA ARG A 86 -4.22 -7.85 -6.14
C ARG A 86 -4.27 -7.80 -4.63
N VAL A 87 -5.34 -7.22 -4.10
CA VAL A 87 -5.62 -7.15 -2.66
C VAL A 87 -6.99 -7.75 -2.43
N ASP A 88 -7.06 -8.85 -1.67
CA ASP A 88 -8.33 -9.43 -1.24
C ASP A 88 -8.70 -8.85 0.12
N ILE A 89 -9.83 -8.13 0.15
CA ILE A 89 -10.20 -7.27 1.26
C ILE A 89 -11.53 -7.77 1.86
N GLY A 90 -11.51 -8.08 3.16
CA GLY A 90 -12.71 -8.32 3.94
C GLY A 90 -13.10 -7.09 4.76
N CYS A 91 -14.40 -6.92 4.99
CA CYS A 91 -14.86 -6.02 6.05
C CYS A 91 -14.37 -6.57 7.40
N ARG A 92 -13.87 -5.69 8.26
CA ARG A 92 -13.71 -6.02 9.66
C ARG A 92 -15.12 -6.33 10.20
N PRO A 93 -15.35 -7.39 10.97
CA PRO A 93 -16.61 -7.51 11.69
C PRO A 93 -16.70 -6.26 12.56
N ASP A 94 -17.71 -5.46 12.28
CA ASP A 94 -18.04 -4.28 13.06
C ASP A 94 -18.08 -4.74 14.52
N TYR A 95 -17.29 -4.12 15.39
CA TYR A 95 -17.57 -4.26 16.81
C TYR A 95 -18.94 -3.62 17.00
N VAL A 96 -19.95 -4.48 17.07
CA VAL A 96 -21.32 -4.25 17.49
C VAL A 96 -21.71 -2.79 17.34
N SER A 97 -22.39 -2.45 16.25
CA SER A 97 -23.35 -1.34 16.33
C SER A 97 -24.19 -1.61 17.58
N SER A 98 -24.02 -0.78 18.61
CA SER A 98 -24.85 -0.86 19.81
C SER A 98 -26.30 -0.88 19.34
N PRO A 99 -27.14 -1.84 19.79
CA PRO A 99 -28.56 -1.76 19.57
C PRO A 99 -29.10 -0.69 20.52
N ASP A 100 -28.85 0.58 20.22
CA ASP A 100 -29.43 1.69 20.97
C ASP A 100 -30.83 1.95 20.40
N TYR A 101 -31.74 1.14 20.95
CA TYR A 101 -33.12 1.43 21.36
C TYR A 101 -34.08 2.15 20.40
N CYS A 102 -35.21 1.50 20.16
CA CYS A 102 -36.45 2.14 19.72
C CYS A 102 -36.88 3.24 20.71
N ASP A 103 -37.23 4.41 20.18
CA ASP A 103 -38.40 5.20 20.58
C ASP A 103 -38.87 6.05 19.37
#